data_AF-A0A3S0UUF3-F1
#
_entry.id   AF-A0A3S0UUF3-F1
#
_cell.length_a   1.000
_cell.length_b   1.000
_cell.length_c   1.000
_cell.angle_alpha   90.00
_cell.angle_beta   90.00
_cell.angle_gamma   90.00
#
_symmetry.space_group_name_H-M   'P 1'
#
loop_
_entity.id
_entity.type
_entity.pdbx_description
1 polymer ?
#
loop_
_entity_poly.entity_id
_entity_poly.type
_entity_poly.pdbx_seq_one_letter_code
_entity_poly.pdbx_strand_id
1 'polypeptide(L)'
;MPARMEFTVNLPRSAPPAQPVAADAPLRILVMADFSGRSQREPAANRLDLDNRPLLDVDVDTLDAVMARLAPQLRLPVAGGSVTVSFHQLDDFHPDALYQRLDLFQALRRSRARLLNPASFAQAVAELSPAPVADVVTTHPPARHEADAELLNRLLGRPPAATEVRAMPRETESATMLDGLLRTLVEPHIVHSDPRQSAWVDAVDAAIGDQLRALLHQPAFQALEAAWRGVHGLVSGLESDAVRITLLDLSWQELLADLRTAGGVPEASGLYARLIDRDARLADGQPWSLLVADYTFGNAPEDIALLALLGAVAARAGGPLLAAADPALPGCTTVADLADPGRWTPPSDVNARNWQALRHCAVAPWLGLALPRILLRLPYGAKTDALEHLSFEEMPLGRDPRAYLWGNPAFACARLIAT
;
A
#
# COMPACT_ATOMS: atom_id res chain seq x y z
N MET A 1 -12.99 2.89 -34.78
CA MET A 1 -12.68 4.13 -34.05
C MET A 1 -13.46 4.10 -32.75
N PRO A 2 -12.84 4.22 -31.58
CA PRO A 2 -13.62 4.30 -30.34
C PRO A 2 -14.39 5.63 -30.36
N ALA A 3 -15.70 5.56 -30.11
CA ALA A 3 -16.57 6.72 -30.06
C ALA A 3 -16.05 7.72 -29.03
N ARG A 4 -15.63 8.90 -29.48
CA ARG A 4 -15.28 10.02 -28.61
C ARG A 4 -16.59 10.54 -28.02
N MET A 5 -16.97 10.05 -26.84
CA MET A 5 -18.19 10.50 -26.16
C MET A 5 -17.98 11.93 -25.65
N GLU A 6 -18.85 12.83 -26.08
CA GLU A 6 -18.91 14.22 -25.61
C GLU A 6 -19.67 14.24 -24.27
N PHE A 7 -18.95 14.49 -23.17
CA PHE A 7 -19.58 14.78 -21.88
C PHE A 7 -20.13 16.21 -21.91
N THR A 8 -21.45 16.34 -21.94
CA THR A 8 -22.11 17.65 -21.79
C THR A 8 -22.23 17.97 -20.30
N VAL A 9 -21.48 18.96 -19.82
CA VAL A 9 -21.53 19.38 -18.40
C VAL A 9 -22.82 20.14 -18.14
N ASN A 10 -23.80 19.48 -17.54
CA ASN A 10 -25.05 20.10 -17.10
C ASN A 10 -24.90 20.55 -15.64
N LEU A 11 -24.76 21.86 -15.41
CA LEU A 11 -24.59 22.42 -14.07
C LEU A 11 -25.93 22.79 -13.42
N PRO A 12 -26.13 22.48 -12.12
CA PRO A 12 -27.32 22.88 -11.39
C PRO A 12 -27.49 24.41 -11.34
N ARG A 13 -28.72 24.87 -11.63
CA ARG A 13 -29.09 26.30 -11.59
C ARG A 13 -29.60 26.77 -10.23
N SER A 14 -30.00 25.84 -9.37
CA SER A 14 -30.47 26.13 -8.01
C SER A 14 -30.00 25.02 -7.06
N ALA A 15 -29.85 25.38 -5.79
CA ALA A 15 -29.61 24.46 -4.69
C ALA A 15 -30.68 24.72 -3.62
N PRO A 16 -31.17 23.68 -2.92
CA PRO A 16 -32.09 23.87 -1.81
C PRO A 16 -31.43 24.71 -0.69
N PRO A 17 -32.22 25.48 0.09
CA PRO A 17 -31.69 26.20 1.24
C PRO A 17 -31.15 25.23 2.29
N ALA A 18 -30.03 25.56 2.92
CA ALA A 18 -29.48 24.79 4.02
C ALA A 18 -30.50 24.70 5.15
N GLN A 19 -30.74 23.48 5.64
CA GLN A 19 -31.60 23.26 6.80
C GLN A 19 -30.77 23.36 8.07
N PRO A 20 -31.19 24.13 9.09
CA PRO A 20 -30.52 24.17 10.37
C PRO A 20 -30.54 22.78 11.02
N VAL A 21 -29.37 22.27 11.37
CA VAL A 21 -29.25 21.07 12.22
C VAL A 21 -29.56 21.48 13.66
N ALA A 22 -30.25 20.62 14.41
CA ALA A 22 -30.51 20.86 15.83
C ALA A 22 -29.17 20.95 16.59
N ALA A 23 -29.07 21.89 17.54
CA ALA A 23 -27.80 22.18 18.22
C ALA A 23 -27.19 20.97 18.96
N ASP A 24 -28.01 19.99 19.34
CA ASP A 24 -27.60 18.79 20.09
C ASP A 24 -27.57 17.51 19.22
N ALA A 25 -27.75 17.61 17.90
CA ALA A 25 -27.69 16.42 17.03
C ALA A 25 -26.22 15.99 16.81
N PRO A 26 -25.91 14.68 16.87
CA PRO A 26 -24.55 14.20 16.63
C PRO A 26 -24.10 14.51 15.20
N LEU A 27 -22.81 14.77 15.02
CA LEU A 27 -22.21 14.97 13.71
C LEU A 27 -22.24 13.64 12.93
N ARG A 28 -22.89 13.64 11.76
CA ARG A 28 -22.99 12.44 10.91
C ARG A 28 -22.11 12.61 9.69
N ILE A 29 -21.08 11.79 9.59
CA ILE A 29 -20.10 11.84 8.52
C ILE A 29 -20.27 10.61 7.65
N LEU A 30 -20.66 10.81 6.39
CA LEU A 30 -20.62 9.77 5.37
C LEU A 30 -19.23 9.74 4.74
N VAL A 31 -18.61 8.57 4.62
CA VAL A 31 -17.36 8.36 3.88
C VAL A 31 -17.62 7.45 2.69
N MET A 32 -17.27 7.91 1.49
CA MET A 32 -17.39 7.17 0.23
C MET A 32 -16.01 6.82 -0.31
N ALA A 33 -15.72 5.53 -0.48
CA ALA A 33 -14.45 5.04 -1.02
C ALA A 33 -14.60 3.62 -1.60
N ASP A 34 -13.61 3.14 -2.36
CA ASP A 34 -13.54 1.74 -2.81
C ASP A 34 -12.97 0.84 -1.70
N PHE A 35 -13.73 0.68 -0.61
CA PHE A 35 -13.31 -0.05 0.58
C PHE A 35 -13.12 -1.55 0.35
N SER A 36 -13.79 -2.11 -0.66
CA SER A 36 -13.71 -3.55 -0.94
C SER A 36 -12.80 -3.89 -2.13
N GLY A 37 -12.16 -2.90 -2.76
CA GLY A 37 -11.27 -3.08 -3.90
C GLY A 37 -12.00 -3.57 -5.16
N ARG A 38 -13.28 -3.22 -5.31
CA ARG A 38 -14.15 -3.73 -6.39
C ARG A 38 -13.73 -3.25 -7.76
N SER A 39 -13.07 -2.09 -7.87
CA SER A 39 -12.48 -1.61 -9.12
C SER A 39 -11.52 -2.61 -9.77
N GLN A 40 -10.91 -3.51 -9.00
CA GLN A 40 -9.99 -4.55 -9.47
C GLN A 40 -10.66 -5.92 -9.70
N ARG A 41 -11.91 -6.10 -9.26
CA ARG A 41 -12.62 -7.40 -9.28
C ARG A 41 -13.73 -7.45 -10.31
N GLU A 42 -14.51 -6.38 -10.41
CA GLU A 42 -15.74 -6.35 -11.19
C GLU A 42 -15.66 -5.26 -12.27
N PRO A 43 -16.07 -5.54 -13.53
CA PRO A 43 -16.31 -4.47 -14.48
C PRO A 43 -17.49 -3.61 -13.99
N ALA A 44 -17.33 -2.28 -14.06
CA ALA A 44 -18.29 -1.29 -13.53
C ALA A 44 -19.75 -1.48 -14.00
N ALA A 45 -19.98 -2.15 -15.13
CA ALA A 45 -21.30 -2.40 -15.69
C ALA A 45 -22.09 -3.51 -14.99
N ASN A 46 -21.47 -4.35 -14.16
CA ASN A 46 -22.14 -5.57 -13.68
C ASN A 46 -23.01 -5.39 -12.43
N ARG A 47 -23.01 -4.22 -11.75
CA ARG A 47 -23.75 -4.05 -10.49
C ARG A 47 -24.00 -2.59 -10.05
N LEU A 48 -24.81 -1.85 -10.81
CA LEU A 48 -25.30 -0.51 -10.44
C LEU A 48 -26.49 -0.57 -9.45
N ASP A 49 -26.38 -1.42 -8.42
CA ASP A 49 -27.36 -1.50 -7.32
C ASP A 49 -26.95 -0.55 -6.19
N LEU A 50 -26.78 0.73 -6.55
CA LEU A 50 -26.26 1.75 -5.64
C LEU A 50 -27.32 2.22 -4.65
N ASP A 51 -28.58 2.22 -5.07
CA ASP A 51 -29.78 2.52 -4.28
C ASP A 51 -29.95 1.57 -3.07
N ASN A 52 -29.54 0.31 -3.21
CA ASN A 52 -29.61 -0.70 -2.13
C ASN A 52 -28.26 -0.98 -1.45
N ARG A 53 -27.19 -0.25 -1.79
CA ARG A 53 -25.86 -0.47 -1.21
C ARG A 53 -25.88 -0.24 0.32
N PRO A 54 -25.38 -1.18 1.15
CA PRO A 54 -25.44 -1.00 2.59
C PRO A 54 -24.60 0.19 3.04
N LEU A 55 -25.15 0.93 4.00
CA LEU A 55 -24.43 1.94 4.77
C LEU A 55 -23.93 1.28 6.04
N LEU A 56 -22.63 1.39 6.32
CA LEU A 56 -21.98 0.65 7.40
C LEU A 56 -21.45 1.63 8.44
N ASP A 57 -22.10 1.70 9.60
CA ASP A 57 -21.58 2.51 10.71
C ASP A 57 -20.27 1.91 11.23
N VAL A 58 -19.35 2.79 11.63
CA VAL A 58 -18.03 2.41 12.11
C VAL A 58 -17.56 3.36 13.20
N ASP A 59 -16.84 2.79 14.17
CA ASP A 59 -16.09 3.46 15.21
C ASP A 59 -14.74 2.74 15.41
N VAL A 60 -14.00 3.13 16.45
CA VAL A 60 -12.68 2.55 16.76
C VAL A 60 -12.75 1.05 17.12
N ASP A 61 -13.85 0.58 17.70
CA ASP A 61 -14.01 -0.80 18.18
C ASP A 61 -14.58 -1.73 17.09
N THR A 62 -15.31 -1.16 16.11
CA THR A 62 -16.02 -1.91 15.07
C THR A 62 -15.34 -1.90 13.71
N LEU A 63 -14.26 -1.11 13.53
CA LEU A 63 -13.56 -0.96 12.25
C LEU A 63 -13.18 -2.29 11.60
N ASP A 64 -12.50 -3.17 12.33
CA ASP A 64 -12.07 -4.47 11.79
C ASP A 64 -13.26 -5.40 11.51
N ALA A 65 -14.33 -5.33 12.31
CA ALA A 65 -15.55 -6.10 12.05
C ALA A 65 -16.24 -5.64 10.76
N VAL A 66 -16.29 -4.33 10.50
CA VAL A 66 -16.81 -3.75 9.26
C VAL A 66 -15.93 -4.13 8.07
N MET A 67 -14.61 -4.09 8.23
CA MET A 67 -13.66 -4.53 7.22
C MET A 67 -13.84 -6.01 6.88
N ALA A 68 -13.89 -6.89 7.88
CA ALA A 68 -14.14 -8.31 7.68
C ALA A 68 -15.49 -8.58 6.98
N ARG A 69 -16.54 -7.80 7.28
CA ARG A 69 -17.84 -7.89 6.62
C ARG A 69 -17.79 -7.49 5.14
N LEU A 70 -17.02 -6.45 4.79
CA LEU A 70 -16.81 -6.06 3.38
C LEU A 70 -15.92 -7.05 2.61
N ALA A 71 -15.10 -7.82 3.34
CA ALA A 71 -14.13 -8.76 2.81
C ALA A 71 -13.30 -8.19 1.63
N PRO A 72 -12.55 -7.08 1.84
CA PRO A 72 -11.74 -6.48 0.80
C PRO A 72 -10.80 -7.48 0.16
N GLN A 73 -10.71 -7.43 -1.17
CA GLN A 73 -9.85 -8.33 -1.93
C GLN A 73 -9.30 -7.64 -3.17
N LEU A 74 -8.01 -7.84 -3.41
CA LEU A 74 -7.30 -7.33 -4.58
C LEU A 74 -6.69 -8.49 -5.36
N ARG A 75 -6.77 -8.39 -6.69
CA ARG A 75 -6.02 -9.25 -7.61
C ARG A 75 -4.86 -8.45 -8.19
N LEU A 76 -3.66 -8.71 -7.69
CA LEU A 76 -2.47 -7.94 -8.03
C LEU A 76 -1.58 -8.70 -9.02
N PRO A 77 -1.09 -8.07 -10.09
CA PRO A 77 -0.09 -8.67 -10.96
C PRO A 77 1.22 -8.90 -10.20
N VAL A 78 1.82 -10.08 -10.36
CA VAL A 78 3.12 -10.43 -9.79
C VAL A 78 3.99 -11.10 -10.85
N ALA A 79 5.30 -11.20 -10.62
CA ALA A 79 6.18 -11.92 -11.53
C ALA A 79 5.67 -13.36 -11.72
N GLY A 80 5.31 -13.73 -12.96
CA GLY A 80 4.80 -15.06 -13.29
C GLY A 80 3.29 -15.29 -13.12
N GLY A 81 2.49 -14.26 -12.79
CA GLY A 81 1.03 -14.41 -12.75
C GLY A 81 0.28 -13.29 -12.02
N SER A 82 -0.76 -13.68 -11.27
CA SER A 82 -1.51 -12.77 -10.40
C SER A 82 -1.69 -13.40 -9.04
N VAL A 83 -1.52 -12.63 -7.97
CA VAL A 83 -1.82 -13.04 -6.60
C VAL A 83 -3.11 -12.39 -6.14
N THR A 84 -3.93 -13.13 -5.39
CA THR A 84 -5.11 -12.58 -4.73
C THR A 84 -4.77 -12.33 -3.27
N VAL A 85 -4.97 -11.11 -2.80
CA VAL A 85 -4.76 -10.69 -1.41
C VAL A 85 -6.11 -10.34 -0.81
N SER A 86 -6.42 -10.91 0.34
CA SER A 86 -7.65 -10.67 1.10
C SER A 86 -7.34 -10.06 2.45
N PHE A 87 -8.17 -9.12 2.88
CA PHE A 87 -7.97 -8.36 4.10
C PHE A 87 -9.20 -8.49 5.02
N HIS A 88 -8.96 -8.60 6.32
CA HIS A 88 -9.98 -8.73 7.35
C HIS A 88 -9.84 -7.67 8.44
N GLN A 89 -8.65 -7.12 8.62
CA GLN A 89 -8.30 -6.11 9.63
C GLN A 89 -7.17 -5.22 9.10
N LEU A 90 -6.91 -4.10 9.76
CA LEU A 90 -5.89 -3.13 9.30
C LEU A 90 -4.46 -3.72 9.30
N ASP A 91 -4.13 -4.59 10.25
CA ASP A 91 -2.81 -5.22 10.36
C ASP A 91 -2.49 -6.17 9.20
N ASP A 92 -3.49 -6.56 8.40
CA ASP A 92 -3.29 -7.40 7.23
C ASP A 92 -2.51 -6.69 6.11
N PHE A 93 -2.44 -5.35 6.14
CA PHE A 93 -1.57 -4.56 5.26
C PHE A 93 -0.10 -4.60 5.69
N HIS A 94 0.21 -5.09 6.89
CA HIS A 94 1.58 -5.14 7.40
C HIS A 94 2.44 -6.15 6.61
N PRO A 95 3.71 -5.83 6.29
CA PRO A 95 4.59 -6.72 5.52
C PRO A 95 4.81 -8.08 6.16
N ASP A 96 4.88 -8.17 7.50
CA ASP A 96 4.97 -9.48 8.17
C ASP A 96 3.72 -10.33 7.91
N ALA A 97 2.51 -9.73 7.99
CA ALA A 97 1.27 -10.45 7.71
C ALA A 97 1.23 -10.93 6.26
N LEU A 98 1.62 -10.08 5.31
CA LEU A 98 1.71 -10.43 3.88
C LEU A 98 2.75 -11.53 3.63
N TYR A 99 3.92 -11.39 4.24
CA TYR A 99 5.01 -12.36 4.14
C TYR A 99 4.60 -13.73 4.67
N GLN A 100 3.84 -13.80 5.76
CA GLN A 100 3.39 -15.05 6.35
C GLN A 100 2.24 -15.70 5.55
N ARG A 101 1.25 -14.90 5.14
CA ARG A 101 -0.03 -15.41 4.61
C ARG A 101 -0.02 -15.69 3.11
N LEU A 102 0.74 -14.94 2.32
CA LEU A 102 0.70 -15.11 0.87
C LEU A 102 1.50 -16.33 0.42
N ASP A 103 0.88 -17.15 -0.43
CA ASP A 103 1.50 -18.34 -1.03
C ASP A 103 2.70 -17.97 -1.93
N LEU A 104 2.69 -16.74 -2.46
CA LEU A 104 3.78 -16.14 -3.20
C LEU A 104 5.13 -16.28 -2.48
N PHE A 105 5.12 -16.14 -1.15
CA PHE A 105 6.33 -16.24 -0.33
C PHE A 105 6.57 -17.66 0.20
N GLN A 106 5.64 -18.61 0.05
CA GLN A 106 5.77 -19.94 0.66
C GLN A 106 7.03 -20.67 0.18
N ALA A 107 7.32 -20.62 -1.12
CA ALA A 107 8.53 -21.21 -1.68
C ALA A 107 9.79 -20.55 -1.12
N LEU A 108 9.83 -19.21 -1.07
CA LEU A 108 10.96 -18.45 -0.52
C LEU A 108 11.16 -18.69 0.98
N ARG A 109 10.08 -18.79 1.77
CA ARG A 109 10.11 -19.16 3.20
C ARG A 109 10.73 -20.54 3.41
N ARG A 110 10.33 -21.53 2.61
CA ARG A 110 10.89 -22.89 2.66
C ARG A 110 12.37 -22.91 2.29
N SER A 111 12.76 -22.18 1.24
CA SER A 111 14.16 -22.05 0.83
C SER A 111 15.00 -21.39 1.93
N ARG A 112 14.52 -20.28 2.50
CA ARG A 112 15.17 -19.59 3.63
C ARG A 112 15.36 -20.52 4.84
N ALA A 113 14.31 -21.22 5.26
CA ALA A 113 14.39 -22.16 6.38
C ALA A 113 15.40 -23.29 6.14
N ARG A 114 15.49 -23.80 4.91
CA ARG A 114 16.47 -24.82 4.53
C ARG A 114 17.90 -24.30 4.43
N LEU A 115 18.09 -23.04 4.04
CA LEU A 115 19.39 -22.39 4.03
C LEU A 115 19.87 -22.05 5.44
N LEU A 116 18.96 -21.74 6.36
CA LEU A 116 19.27 -21.54 7.77
C LEU A 116 19.59 -22.85 8.49
N ASN A 117 18.99 -23.97 8.07
CA ASN A 117 19.30 -25.29 8.60
C ASN A 117 20.56 -25.87 7.93
N PRO A 118 21.67 -26.03 8.67
CA PRO A 118 22.92 -26.46 8.07
C PRO A 118 22.90 -27.88 7.49
N ALA A 119 22.06 -28.77 8.01
CA ALA A 119 21.95 -30.14 7.51
C ALA A 119 21.33 -30.20 6.10
N SER A 120 20.52 -29.21 5.74
CA SER A 120 19.88 -29.09 4.42
C SER A 120 20.53 -28.06 3.50
N PHE A 121 21.56 -27.34 3.98
CA PHE A 121 22.18 -26.22 3.28
C PHE A 121 22.72 -26.62 1.90
N ALA A 122 23.54 -27.68 1.82
CA ALA A 122 24.16 -28.12 0.57
C ALA A 122 23.11 -28.50 -0.50
N GLN A 123 21.99 -29.13 -0.08
CA GLN A 123 20.90 -29.49 -0.99
C GLN A 123 20.13 -28.25 -1.47
N ALA A 124 19.88 -27.29 -0.57
CA ALA A 124 19.18 -26.04 -0.93
C ALA A 124 19.98 -25.19 -1.92
N VAL A 125 21.30 -25.09 -1.74
CA VAL A 125 22.19 -24.40 -2.69
C VAL A 125 22.20 -25.08 -4.06
N ALA A 126 22.19 -26.42 -4.11
CA ALA A 126 22.17 -27.17 -5.37
C ALA A 126 20.85 -26.98 -6.16
N GLU A 127 19.72 -26.77 -5.47
CA GLU A 127 18.42 -26.51 -6.11
C GLU A 127 18.26 -25.07 -6.59
N LEU A 128 18.87 -24.10 -5.89
CA LEU A 128 18.80 -22.68 -6.22
C LEU A 128 19.87 -22.26 -7.24
N SER A 129 20.96 -23.02 -7.35
CA SER A 129 21.96 -22.80 -8.38
C SER A 129 21.37 -23.22 -9.73
N PRO A 130 21.40 -22.35 -10.76
CA PRO A 130 21.09 -22.81 -12.11
C PRO A 130 22.00 -24.00 -12.42
N ALA A 131 21.42 -25.08 -12.96
CA ALA A 131 22.22 -26.20 -13.46
C ALA A 131 23.37 -25.61 -14.29
N PRO A 132 24.63 -26.04 -14.09
CA PRO A 132 25.71 -25.57 -14.92
C PRO A 132 25.26 -25.81 -16.35
N VAL A 133 25.11 -24.72 -17.12
CA VAL A 133 25.03 -24.84 -18.57
C VAL A 133 26.25 -25.68 -18.90
N ALA A 134 26.03 -26.86 -19.45
CA ALA A 134 27.12 -27.71 -19.89
C ALA A 134 27.87 -26.89 -20.94
N ASP A 135 28.92 -26.18 -20.50
CA ASP A 135 29.93 -25.67 -21.39
C ASP A 135 30.39 -26.90 -22.16
N VAL A 136 30.11 -26.88 -23.46
CA VAL A 136 30.71 -27.82 -24.39
C VAL A 136 32.20 -27.55 -24.31
N VAL A 137 32.88 -28.30 -23.45
CA VAL A 137 34.32 -28.37 -23.37
C VAL A 137 34.77 -28.95 -24.70
N THR A 138 35.14 -28.08 -25.64
CA THR A 138 36.05 -28.43 -26.71
C THR A 138 37.37 -28.82 -26.07
N THR A 139 37.67 -30.11 -26.14
CA THR A 139 38.92 -30.71 -25.71
C THR A 139 40.09 -30.04 -26.42
N HIS A 140 40.93 -29.32 -25.68
CA HIS A 140 42.32 -29.08 -26.05
C HIS A 140 43.25 -29.78 -25.04
N PRO A 141 44.30 -30.49 -25.50
CA PRO A 141 45.16 -31.31 -24.66
C PRO A 141 46.10 -30.48 -23.76
N PRO A 142 46.62 -31.06 -22.66
CA PRO A 142 47.22 -30.31 -21.57
C PRO A 142 48.66 -29.87 -21.87
N ALA A 143 48.95 -28.59 -21.65
CA ALA A 143 50.30 -28.09 -21.50
C ALA A 143 50.74 -28.28 -20.03
N ARG A 144 51.80 -29.08 -19.83
CA ARG A 144 52.51 -29.27 -18.57
C ARG A 144 53.02 -27.92 -18.05
N HIS A 145 52.72 -27.57 -16.80
CA HIS A 145 53.53 -26.64 -16.03
C HIS A 145 53.87 -27.32 -14.70
N GLU A 146 55.17 -27.58 -14.56
CA GLU A 146 55.82 -28.18 -13.40
C GLU A 146 55.90 -27.21 -12.22
N ALA A 147 56.06 -27.81 -11.05
CA ALA A 147 56.18 -27.22 -9.73
C ALA A 147 57.24 -26.11 -9.60
N ASP A 148 56.77 -24.86 -9.44
CA ASP A 148 57.62 -23.71 -9.09
C ASP A 148 57.84 -23.52 -7.57
N ALA A 149 57.29 -24.39 -6.72
CA ALA A 149 57.48 -24.30 -5.27
C ALA A 149 58.73 -25.03 -4.74
N GLU A 150 59.30 -25.98 -5.50
CA GLU A 150 60.45 -26.79 -5.06
C GLU A 150 61.80 -26.36 -5.69
N LEU A 151 61.78 -25.58 -6.77
CA LEU A 151 63.00 -25.00 -7.38
C LEU A 151 63.53 -23.77 -6.61
N LEU A 152 62.66 -23.06 -5.89
CA LEU A 152 63.04 -21.84 -5.15
C LEU A 152 63.86 -22.14 -3.88
N ASN A 153 63.69 -23.33 -3.29
CA ASN A 153 64.43 -23.75 -2.09
C ASN A 153 65.82 -24.36 -2.36
N ARG A 154 66.19 -24.61 -3.63
CA ARG A 154 67.53 -25.09 -4.02
C ARG A 154 68.52 -23.99 -4.38
N LEU A 155 68.05 -22.77 -4.65
CA LEU A 155 68.89 -21.62 -5.03
C LEU A 155 69.40 -20.80 -3.82
N LEU A 156 68.96 -21.10 -2.60
CA LEU A 156 69.32 -20.35 -1.38
C LEU A 156 70.32 -21.06 -0.44
N GLY A 157 70.95 -22.15 -0.90
CA GLY A 157 72.23 -22.64 -0.35
C GLY A 157 72.36 -22.77 1.17
N ARG A 158 71.48 -23.54 1.85
CA ARG A 158 71.67 -23.94 3.26
C ARG A 158 71.41 -25.44 3.50
N PRO A 159 72.31 -26.15 4.21
CA PRO A 159 72.19 -27.59 4.48
C PRO A 159 71.24 -27.92 5.65
N PRO A 160 70.78 -29.19 5.76
CA PRO A 160 69.81 -29.62 6.76
C PRO A 160 70.48 -29.86 8.12
N ALA A 161 69.82 -29.45 9.21
CA ALA A 161 70.22 -29.79 10.56
C ALA A 161 69.22 -30.76 11.18
N ALA A 162 69.77 -31.76 11.86
CA ALA A 162 69.11 -32.94 12.40
C ALA A 162 68.36 -32.70 13.72
N THR A 163 67.49 -33.67 14.00
CA THR A 163 66.75 -34.04 15.20
C THR A 163 67.45 -33.76 16.54
N GLU A 164 66.71 -33.23 17.53
CA GLU A 164 66.80 -33.68 18.94
C GLU A 164 65.45 -33.55 19.68
N VAL A 165 65.19 -34.55 20.51
CA VAL A 165 64.06 -34.74 21.42
C VAL A 165 64.46 -34.20 22.80
N ARG A 166 63.55 -33.56 23.57
CA ARG A 166 63.12 -33.97 24.95
C ARG A 166 62.63 -32.82 25.84
N ALA A 167 61.70 -33.20 26.72
CA ALA A 167 61.31 -32.65 28.04
C ALA A 167 60.16 -31.62 28.11
N MET A 168 59.02 -32.12 28.60
CA MET A 168 57.99 -31.35 29.33
C MET A 168 58.53 -30.89 30.70
N PRO A 169 57.92 -29.84 31.29
CA PRO A 169 57.25 -30.03 32.58
C PRO A 169 55.75 -29.79 32.49
N ARG A 170 55.02 -30.64 33.22
CA ARG A 170 53.59 -30.58 33.48
C ARG A 170 53.29 -29.46 34.45
N GLU A 171 52.30 -28.61 34.11
CA GLU A 171 51.44 -27.89 35.06
C GLU A 171 50.32 -27.14 34.30
N THR A 172 49.47 -27.86 33.55
CA THR A 172 48.17 -27.32 33.07
C THR A 172 47.22 -28.43 32.55
N GLU A 173 47.31 -29.67 33.04
CA GLU A 173 46.50 -30.76 32.48
C GLU A 173 44.99 -30.61 32.81
N SER A 174 44.60 -30.00 33.93
CA SER A 174 43.18 -29.94 34.34
C SER A 174 42.34 -28.89 33.61
N ALA A 175 42.93 -27.75 33.19
CA ALA A 175 42.22 -26.74 32.40
C ALA A 175 42.15 -27.12 30.91
N THR A 176 43.22 -27.72 30.38
CA THR A 176 43.30 -28.15 28.98
C THR A 176 42.47 -29.40 28.70
N MET A 177 42.28 -30.29 29.69
CA MET A 177 41.38 -31.44 29.54
C MET A 177 39.90 -31.06 29.58
N LEU A 178 39.51 -30.03 30.35
CA LEU A 178 38.13 -29.54 30.36
C LEU A 178 37.81 -28.78 29.06
N ASP A 179 38.74 -27.97 28.55
CA ASP A 179 38.64 -27.34 27.23
C ASP A 179 38.66 -28.36 26.08
N GLY A 180 39.47 -29.43 26.21
CA GLY A 180 39.49 -30.54 25.27
C GLY A 180 38.19 -31.35 25.28
N LEU A 181 37.62 -31.63 26.46
CA LEU A 181 36.32 -32.30 26.60
C LEU A 181 35.15 -31.44 26.11
N LEU A 182 35.15 -30.13 26.41
CA LEU A 182 34.20 -29.18 25.85
C LEU A 182 34.32 -29.12 24.33
N ARG A 183 35.53 -29.06 23.77
CA ARG A 183 35.73 -29.06 22.32
C ARG A 183 35.29 -30.39 21.69
N THR A 184 35.57 -31.55 22.29
CA THR A 184 35.17 -32.86 21.75
C THR A 184 33.67 -33.19 21.92
N LEU A 185 32.99 -32.63 22.93
CA LEU A 185 31.53 -32.74 23.11
C LEU A 185 30.75 -31.75 22.24
N VAL A 186 31.35 -30.58 21.98
CA VAL A 186 30.73 -29.50 21.22
C VAL A 186 31.10 -29.58 19.73
N GLU A 187 32.23 -30.17 19.31
CA GLU A 187 32.65 -30.33 17.89
C GLU A 187 31.62 -31.07 17.00
N PRO A 188 30.95 -32.14 17.44
CA PRO A 188 29.87 -32.76 16.67
C PRO A 188 28.60 -31.87 16.59
N HIS A 189 28.50 -30.86 17.45
CA HIS A 189 27.37 -29.93 17.58
C HIS A 189 27.70 -28.49 17.15
N ILE A 190 28.97 -28.17 16.86
CA ILE A 190 29.38 -26.94 16.16
C ILE A 190 29.07 -27.19 14.72
N VAL A 191 27.85 -26.84 14.36
CA VAL A 191 27.56 -26.74 12.96
C VAL A 191 28.41 -25.61 12.39
N HIS A 192 29.39 -25.99 11.57
CA HIS A 192 30.15 -25.02 10.80
C HIS A 192 29.21 -24.42 9.76
N SER A 193 28.65 -23.24 10.06
CA SER A 193 28.01 -22.43 9.04
C SER A 193 29.04 -22.10 7.97
N ASP A 194 28.84 -22.61 6.75
CA ASP A 194 29.64 -22.23 5.59
C ASP A 194 29.62 -20.69 5.49
N PRO A 195 30.75 -19.99 5.32
CA PRO A 195 30.76 -18.54 5.09
C PRO A 195 29.87 -18.09 3.92
N ARG A 196 29.53 -18.99 3.00
CA ARG A 196 28.58 -18.75 1.91
C ARG A 196 27.12 -18.81 2.37
N GLN A 197 26.82 -19.42 3.52
CA GLN A 197 25.46 -19.54 4.05
C GLN A 197 24.81 -18.18 4.27
N SER A 198 25.55 -17.23 4.84
CA SER A 198 25.06 -15.86 5.01
C SER A 198 24.76 -15.22 3.65
N ALA A 199 25.65 -15.35 2.67
CA ALA A 199 25.44 -14.77 1.34
C ALA A 199 24.19 -15.33 0.62
N TRP A 200 23.89 -16.62 0.78
CA TRP A 200 22.67 -17.22 0.22
C TRP A 200 21.40 -16.79 0.96
N VAL A 201 21.46 -16.69 2.29
CA VAL A 201 20.34 -16.17 3.09
C VAL A 201 20.09 -14.71 2.73
N ASP A 202 21.13 -13.90 2.65
CA ASP A 202 21.05 -12.49 2.24
C ASP A 202 20.46 -12.33 0.83
N ALA A 203 20.82 -13.21 -0.11
CA ALA A 203 20.25 -13.22 -1.45
C ALA A 203 18.75 -13.57 -1.47
N VAL A 204 18.33 -14.55 -0.66
CA VAL A 204 16.90 -14.89 -0.52
C VAL A 204 16.14 -13.77 0.19
N ASP A 205 16.72 -13.18 1.22
CA ASP A 205 16.13 -12.06 1.97
C ASP A 205 15.99 -10.82 1.08
N ALA A 206 16.98 -10.54 0.23
CA ALA A 206 16.90 -9.50 -0.79
C ALA A 206 15.76 -9.77 -1.80
N ALA A 207 15.63 -11.01 -2.29
CA ALA A 207 14.57 -11.39 -3.22
C ALA A 207 13.17 -11.27 -2.59
N ILE A 208 13.02 -11.70 -1.32
CA ILE A 208 11.77 -11.51 -0.55
C ILE A 208 11.47 -10.00 -0.41
N GLY A 209 12.48 -9.21 -0.06
CA GLY A 209 12.35 -7.76 0.09
C GLY A 209 11.94 -7.06 -1.20
N ASP A 210 12.53 -7.41 -2.35
CA ASP A 210 12.15 -6.87 -3.65
C ASP A 210 10.68 -7.16 -3.97
N GLN A 211 10.24 -8.38 -3.68
CA GLN A 211 8.89 -8.82 -3.97
C GLN A 211 7.85 -8.21 -3.01
N LEU A 212 8.19 -8.03 -1.74
CA LEU A 212 7.38 -7.26 -0.78
C LEU A 212 7.26 -5.80 -1.22
N ARG A 213 8.37 -5.13 -1.55
CA ARG A 213 8.34 -3.75 -2.06
C ARG A 213 7.50 -3.62 -3.32
N ALA A 214 7.63 -4.54 -4.27
CA ALA A 214 6.85 -4.54 -5.50
C ALA A 214 5.35 -4.69 -5.24
N LEU A 215 4.96 -5.42 -4.18
CA LEU A 215 3.56 -5.59 -3.77
C LEU A 215 3.03 -4.35 -3.03
N LEU A 216 3.78 -3.83 -2.05
CA LEU A 216 3.40 -2.65 -1.25
C LEU A 216 3.23 -1.38 -2.10
N HIS A 217 4.07 -1.21 -3.13
CA HIS A 217 4.02 -0.04 -4.00
C HIS A 217 3.06 -0.17 -5.19
N GLN A 218 2.23 -1.22 -5.24
CA GLN A 218 1.21 -1.29 -6.29
C GLN A 218 0.12 -0.24 -6.05
N PRO A 219 -0.30 0.50 -7.09
CA PRO A 219 -1.31 1.56 -6.93
C PRO A 219 -2.62 1.06 -6.30
N ALA A 220 -3.08 -0.13 -6.68
CA ALA A 220 -4.31 -0.71 -6.13
C ALA A 220 -4.15 -1.11 -4.65
N PHE A 221 -2.98 -1.59 -4.25
CA PHE A 221 -2.68 -1.92 -2.85
C PHE A 221 -2.63 -0.65 -2.00
N GLN A 222 -1.87 0.36 -2.45
CA GLN A 222 -1.76 1.63 -1.75
C GLN A 222 -3.10 2.37 -1.64
N ALA A 223 -3.93 2.35 -2.69
CA ALA A 223 -5.24 3.00 -2.66
C ALA A 223 -6.15 2.36 -1.60
N LEU A 224 -6.19 1.03 -1.54
CA LEU A 224 -6.99 0.32 -0.55
C LEU A 224 -6.46 0.55 0.88
N GLU A 225 -5.14 0.44 1.08
CA GLU A 225 -4.52 0.71 2.39
C GLU A 225 -4.77 2.16 2.82
N ALA A 226 -4.67 3.12 1.90
CA ALA A 226 -4.88 4.54 2.20
C ALA A 226 -6.32 4.84 2.61
N ALA A 227 -7.31 4.23 1.94
CA ALA A 227 -8.73 4.38 2.30
C ALA A 227 -9.00 3.88 3.72
N TRP A 228 -8.54 2.67 4.04
CA TRP A 228 -8.75 2.06 5.37
C TRP A 228 -7.98 2.79 6.47
N ARG A 229 -6.73 3.19 6.23
CA ARG A 229 -5.96 4.00 7.18
C ARG A 229 -6.54 5.41 7.36
N GLY A 230 -7.14 5.98 6.31
CA GLY A 230 -7.86 7.24 6.37
C GLY A 230 -9.05 7.17 7.34
N VAL A 231 -9.88 6.12 7.22
CA VAL A 231 -10.98 5.87 8.16
C VAL A 231 -10.46 5.59 9.56
N HIS A 232 -9.44 4.73 9.72
CA HIS A 232 -8.81 4.47 11.01
C HIS A 232 -8.35 5.78 11.69
N GLY A 233 -7.66 6.64 10.95
CA GLY A 233 -7.20 7.94 11.45
C GLY A 233 -8.33 8.93 11.79
N LEU A 234 -9.51 8.78 11.18
CA LEU A 234 -10.71 9.53 11.50
C LEU A 234 -11.36 9.00 12.78
N VAL A 235 -11.59 7.70 12.91
CA VAL A 235 -12.27 7.11 14.09
C VAL A 235 -11.41 7.12 15.36
N SER A 236 -10.08 6.98 15.24
CA SER A 236 -9.18 6.85 16.39
C SER A 236 -9.06 8.11 17.25
N GLY A 237 -9.50 9.27 16.75
CA GLY A 237 -9.35 10.57 17.41
C GLY A 237 -10.66 11.21 17.85
N LEU A 238 -11.79 10.49 17.76
CA LEU A 238 -13.13 11.05 17.99
C LEU A 238 -13.85 10.34 19.13
N GLU A 239 -14.65 11.09 19.89
CA GLU A 239 -15.56 10.54 20.89
C GLU A 239 -16.82 10.00 20.20
N SER A 240 -17.08 8.69 20.34
CA SER A 240 -18.12 7.96 19.60
C SER A 240 -19.54 8.52 19.77
N ASP A 241 -19.86 9.08 20.94
CA ASP A 241 -21.20 9.59 21.25
C ASP A 241 -21.53 10.91 20.51
N ALA A 242 -20.51 11.69 20.12
CA ALA A 242 -20.68 12.97 19.46
C ALA A 242 -20.67 12.87 17.93
N VAL A 243 -20.00 11.84 17.38
CA VAL A 243 -19.77 11.70 15.94
C VAL A 243 -20.10 10.28 15.48
N ARG A 244 -21.01 10.18 14.51
CA ARG A 244 -21.33 8.92 13.84
C ARG A 244 -20.69 8.90 12.45
N ILE A 245 -19.83 7.93 12.21
CA ILE A 245 -19.19 7.73 10.92
C ILE A 245 -19.85 6.55 10.22
N THR A 246 -20.25 6.76 8.97
CA THR A 246 -20.90 5.74 8.14
C THR A 246 -20.14 5.59 6.83
N LEU A 247 -19.81 4.36 6.46
CA LEU A 247 -19.10 4.03 5.22
C LEU A 247 -20.08 3.61 4.12
N LEU A 248 -19.79 4.07 2.90
CA LEU A 248 -20.41 3.62 1.66
C LEU A 248 -19.32 3.11 0.72
N ASP A 249 -19.33 1.80 0.45
CA ASP A 249 -18.42 1.18 -0.52
C ASP A 249 -18.86 1.54 -1.94
N LEU A 250 -18.07 2.40 -2.59
CA LEU A 250 -18.34 2.96 -3.89
C LEU A 250 -17.03 3.22 -4.64
N SER A 251 -16.87 2.59 -5.80
CA SER A 251 -15.72 2.84 -6.68
C SER A 251 -15.91 4.08 -7.56
N TRP A 252 -14.81 4.67 -8.01
CA TRP A 252 -14.82 5.76 -8.99
C TRP A 252 -15.56 5.37 -10.28
N GLN A 253 -15.37 4.13 -10.75
CA GLN A 253 -15.99 3.66 -11.98
C GLN A 253 -17.51 3.48 -11.83
N GLU A 254 -17.99 3.03 -10.66
CA GLU A 254 -19.42 2.97 -10.35
C GLU A 254 -20.03 4.38 -10.30
N LEU A 255 -19.34 5.34 -9.66
CA LEU A 255 -19.81 6.72 -9.61
C LEU A 255 -19.93 7.34 -11.02
N LEU A 256 -18.94 7.10 -11.89
CA LEU A 256 -19.01 7.50 -13.30
C LEU A 256 -20.15 6.80 -14.06
N ALA A 257 -20.35 5.51 -13.81
CA ALA A 257 -21.41 4.74 -14.45
C ALA A 257 -22.81 5.19 -13.98
N ASP A 258 -22.96 5.56 -12.71
CA ASP A 258 -24.18 6.13 -12.15
C ASP A 258 -24.48 7.50 -12.78
N LEU A 259 -23.48 8.40 -12.86
CA LEU A 259 -23.61 9.69 -13.55
C LEU A 259 -24.10 9.53 -14.99
N ARG A 260 -23.52 8.56 -15.74
CA ARG A 260 -23.89 8.28 -17.13
C ARG A 260 -25.31 7.76 -17.24
N THR A 261 -25.69 6.82 -16.38
CA THR A 261 -27.03 6.22 -16.35
C THR A 261 -28.10 7.26 -16.02
N ALA A 262 -27.79 8.15 -15.08
CA ALA A 262 -28.65 9.24 -14.67
C ALA A 262 -28.74 10.39 -15.69
N GLY A 263 -27.94 10.37 -16.76
CA GLY A 263 -27.89 11.46 -17.75
C GLY A 263 -27.45 12.80 -17.17
N GLY A 264 -26.69 12.80 -16.07
CA GLY A 264 -26.32 14.00 -15.32
C GLY A 264 -27.44 14.62 -14.48
N VAL A 265 -28.61 13.97 -14.36
CA VAL A 265 -29.70 14.43 -13.50
C VAL A 265 -29.51 13.83 -12.10
N PRO A 266 -29.27 14.64 -11.04
CA PRO A 266 -29.02 14.10 -9.70
C PRO A 266 -30.13 13.20 -9.18
N GLU A 267 -31.39 13.61 -9.32
CA GLU A 267 -32.57 12.85 -8.87
C GLU A 267 -32.74 11.48 -9.55
N ALA A 268 -32.08 11.24 -10.69
CA ALA A 268 -32.13 9.97 -11.40
C ALA A 268 -30.94 9.04 -11.06
N SER A 269 -30.01 9.49 -10.20
CA SER A 269 -28.83 8.73 -9.80
C SER A 269 -29.11 7.80 -8.63
N GLY A 270 -28.51 6.61 -8.63
CA GLY A 270 -28.62 5.66 -7.52
C GLY A 270 -27.99 6.21 -6.24
N LEU A 271 -26.95 7.04 -6.34
CA LEU A 271 -26.38 7.73 -5.18
C LEU A 271 -27.39 8.66 -4.50
N TYR A 272 -28.15 9.42 -5.30
CA TYR A 272 -29.19 10.29 -4.78
C TYR A 272 -30.27 9.49 -4.07
N ALA A 273 -30.79 8.44 -4.71
CA ALA A 273 -31.78 7.56 -4.10
C ALA A 273 -31.26 6.99 -2.77
N ARG A 274 -30.01 6.54 -2.73
CA ARG A 274 -29.40 5.96 -1.52
C ARG A 274 -29.19 6.94 -0.38
N LEU A 275 -28.95 8.22 -0.65
CA LEU A 275 -28.62 9.19 0.40
C LEU A 275 -29.78 10.08 0.81
N ILE A 276 -30.81 10.21 -0.05
CA ILE A 276 -31.84 11.24 0.09
C ILE A 276 -33.25 10.64 0.10
N ASP A 277 -33.55 9.61 -0.70
CA ASP A 277 -34.91 9.09 -0.78
C ASP A 277 -35.38 8.54 0.57
N ARG A 278 -36.68 8.63 0.82
CA ARG A 278 -37.27 8.55 2.17
C ARG A 278 -37.00 7.24 2.92
N ASP A 279 -36.80 6.14 2.21
CA ASP A 279 -36.44 4.84 2.81
C ASP A 279 -34.95 4.76 3.20
N ALA A 280 -34.15 5.73 2.76
CA ALA A 280 -32.72 5.84 3.03
C ALA A 280 -32.35 6.98 4.00
N ARG A 281 -33.33 7.77 4.44
CA ARG A 281 -33.16 8.50 5.71
C ARG A 281 -32.81 7.46 6.76
N LEU A 282 -31.69 7.68 7.44
CA LEU A 282 -31.30 6.87 8.59
C LEU A 282 -32.50 6.75 9.55
N ALA A 283 -32.59 5.65 10.31
CA ALA A 283 -33.78 5.28 11.08
C ALA A 283 -34.34 6.38 12.02
N ASP A 284 -33.55 7.42 12.30
CA ASP A 284 -33.84 8.59 13.13
C ASP A 284 -34.27 9.86 12.34
N GLY A 285 -34.22 9.83 11.01
CA GLY A 285 -34.64 10.92 10.12
C GLY A 285 -33.70 12.14 10.04
N GLN A 286 -32.52 12.09 10.68
CA GLN A 286 -31.57 13.22 10.72
C GLN A 286 -30.73 13.32 9.44
N PRO A 287 -30.45 14.53 8.93
CA PRO A 287 -29.63 14.73 7.72
C PRO A 287 -28.15 14.38 7.94
N TRP A 288 -27.40 14.31 6.84
CA TRP A 288 -25.93 14.20 6.90
C TRP A 288 -25.33 15.54 7.31
N SER A 289 -24.31 15.52 8.17
CA SER A 289 -23.56 16.72 8.56
C SER A 289 -22.39 17.00 7.63
N LEU A 290 -21.77 15.93 7.10
CA LEU A 290 -20.59 16.00 6.24
C LEU A 290 -20.55 14.78 5.33
N LEU A 291 -20.15 14.98 4.07
CA LEU A 291 -19.82 13.90 3.15
C LEU A 291 -18.32 13.98 2.85
N VAL A 292 -17.63 12.85 2.90
CA VAL A 292 -16.21 12.71 2.58
C VAL A 292 -16.10 11.75 1.40
N ALA A 293 -15.51 12.21 0.30
CA ALA A 293 -15.23 11.39 -0.86
C ALA A 293 -13.73 11.11 -0.96
N ASP A 294 -13.36 9.84 -0.88
CA ASP A 294 -11.98 9.39 -1.05
C ASP A 294 -11.58 9.31 -2.53
N TYR A 295 -11.79 10.41 -3.25
CA TYR A 295 -11.41 10.56 -4.65
C TYR A 295 -10.63 11.85 -4.87
N THR A 296 -9.81 11.87 -5.92
CA THR A 296 -9.04 13.04 -6.34
C THR A 296 -9.65 13.61 -7.61
N PHE A 297 -10.10 14.86 -7.56
CA PHE A 297 -10.75 15.53 -8.68
C PHE A 297 -9.78 16.49 -9.37
N GLY A 298 -9.61 16.32 -10.68
CA GLY A 298 -8.87 17.23 -11.55
C GLY A 298 -9.78 18.17 -12.34
N ASN A 299 -9.24 18.66 -13.46
CA ASN A 299 -9.91 19.62 -14.33
C ASN A 299 -10.54 18.97 -15.59
N ALA A 300 -10.62 17.64 -15.64
CA ALA A 300 -11.24 16.92 -16.73
C ALA A 300 -12.76 17.16 -16.75
N PRO A 301 -13.43 17.20 -17.92
CA PRO A 301 -14.88 17.42 -17.99
C PRO A 301 -15.71 16.42 -17.17
N GLU A 302 -15.25 15.17 -17.08
CA GLU A 302 -15.90 14.13 -16.26
C GLU A 302 -15.80 14.41 -14.75
N ASP A 303 -14.64 14.86 -14.28
CA ASP A 303 -14.43 15.27 -12.88
C ASP A 303 -15.33 16.45 -12.52
N ILE A 304 -15.43 17.45 -13.39
CA ILE A 304 -16.31 18.61 -13.18
C ILE A 304 -17.78 18.20 -13.15
N ALA A 305 -18.20 17.30 -14.04
CA ALA A 305 -19.57 16.78 -14.04
C ALA A 305 -19.88 15.98 -12.77
N LEU A 306 -18.93 15.16 -12.30
CA LEU A 306 -19.06 14.44 -11.04
C LEU A 306 -19.12 15.37 -9.83
N LEU A 307 -18.26 16.39 -9.77
CA LEU A 307 -18.33 17.41 -8.71
C LEU A 307 -19.69 18.12 -8.69
N ALA A 308 -20.24 18.44 -9.86
CA ALA A 308 -21.56 19.05 -9.95
C ALA A 308 -22.67 18.11 -9.43
N LEU A 309 -22.61 16.82 -9.79
CA LEU A 309 -23.53 15.79 -9.29
C LEU A 309 -23.42 15.64 -7.77
N LEU A 310 -22.20 15.43 -7.26
CA LEU A 310 -21.96 15.25 -5.83
C LEU A 310 -22.32 16.50 -5.02
N GLY A 311 -22.07 17.69 -5.56
CA GLY A 311 -22.49 18.95 -4.93
C GLY A 311 -24.00 19.08 -4.85
N ALA A 312 -24.74 18.62 -5.87
CA ALA A 312 -26.20 18.60 -5.84
C ALA A 312 -26.75 17.58 -4.82
N VAL A 313 -26.11 16.40 -4.74
CA VAL A 313 -26.42 15.38 -3.72
C VAL A 313 -26.14 15.93 -2.33
N ALA A 314 -24.95 16.50 -2.09
CA ALA A 314 -24.55 17.13 -0.83
C ALA A 314 -25.54 18.21 -0.38
N ALA A 315 -25.91 19.12 -1.29
CA ALA A 315 -26.87 20.18 -1.02
C ALA A 315 -28.24 19.66 -0.58
N ARG A 316 -28.67 18.53 -1.14
CA ARG A 316 -29.95 17.91 -0.79
C ARG A 316 -29.86 17.01 0.46
N ALA A 317 -28.72 16.36 0.66
CA ALA A 317 -28.41 15.50 1.80
C ALA A 317 -28.25 16.30 3.11
N GLY A 318 -27.89 17.58 3.01
CA GLY A 318 -27.78 18.51 4.14
C GLY A 318 -26.36 18.70 4.68
N GLY A 319 -25.36 18.04 4.08
CA GLY A 319 -23.95 18.14 4.47
C GLY A 319 -23.06 18.52 3.28
N PRO A 320 -22.07 19.42 3.43
CA PRO A 320 -21.10 19.69 2.38
C PRO A 320 -20.23 18.47 2.09
N LEU A 321 -19.72 18.39 0.86
CA LEU A 321 -18.78 17.37 0.41
C LEU A 321 -17.34 17.86 0.59
N LEU A 322 -16.47 17.02 1.14
CA LEU A 322 -15.03 17.17 1.13
C LEU A 322 -14.37 16.10 0.26
N ALA A 323 -13.43 16.50 -0.59
CA ALA A 323 -12.63 15.58 -1.41
C ALA A 323 -11.21 16.12 -1.65
N ALA A 324 -10.35 15.31 -2.27
CA ALA A 324 -9.04 15.78 -2.71
C ALA A 324 -9.16 16.52 -4.05
N ALA A 325 -8.39 17.59 -4.23
CA ALA A 325 -8.11 18.13 -5.56
C ALA A 325 -6.80 17.56 -6.11
N ASP A 326 -6.73 17.40 -7.42
CA ASP A 326 -5.47 17.20 -8.14
C ASP A 326 -4.73 18.55 -8.23
N PRO A 327 -3.40 18.62 -8.04
CA PRO A 327 -2.63 19.86 -8.21
C PRO A 327 -2.81 20.53 -9.58
N ALA A 328 -3.17 19.78 -10.63
CA ALA A 328 -3.48 20.33 -11.96
C ALA A 328 -4.77 21.17 -11.99
N LEU A 329 -5.63 21.07 -10.96
CA LEU A 329 -6.87 21.84 -10.84
C LEU A 329 -6.60 23.34 -10.63
N PRO A 330 -5.75 23.78 -9.68
CA PRO A 330 -5.25 25.15 -9.63
C PRO A 330 -4.17 25.45 -10.68
N GLY A 331 -3.72 24.43 -11.43
CA GLY A 331 -2.80 24.59 -12.55
C GLY A 331 -1.31 24.42 -12.21
N CYS A 332 -1.03 23.66 -11.15
CA CYS A 332 0.31 23.22 -10.81
C CYS A 332 0.72 22.00 -11.66
N THR A 333 1.98 21.95 -12.08
CA THR A 333 2.51 20.78 -12.80
C THR A 333 3.00 19.69 -11.86
N THR A 334 3.48 20.09 -10.68
CA THR A 334 3.98 19.22 -9.63
C THR A 334 3.41 19.62 -8.28
N VAL A 335 3.37 18.68 -7.33
CA VAL A 335 2.98 18.97 -5.94
C VAL A 335 3.90 20.02 -5.30
N ALA A 336 5.17 20.08 -5.70
CA ALA A 336 6.12 21.08 -5.19
C ALA A 336 5.74 22.51 -5.58
N ASP A 337 5.03 22.70 -6.71
CA ASP A 337 4.58 24.02 -7.15
C ASP A 337 3.48 24.59 -6.24
N LEU A 338 2.80 23.77 -5.43
CA LEU A 338 1.80 24.24 -4.47
C LEU A 338 2.39 25.18 -3.41
N ALA A 339 3.69 25.10 -3.14
CA ALA A 339 4.37 25.96 -2.18
C ALA A 339 4.56 27.41 -2.68
N ASP A 340 4.48 27.64 -3.99
CA ASP A 340 4.73 28.93 -4.62
C ASP A 340 3.57 29.29 -5.57
N PRO A 341 2.61 30.12 -5.11
CA PRO A 341 1.48 30.56 -5.93
C PRO A 341 1.87 31.22 -7.26
N GLY A 342 3.09 31.78 -7.38
CA GLY A 342 3.58 32.36 -8.63
C GLY A 342 3.82 31.33 -9.74
N ARG A 343 3.88 30.04 -9.40
CA ARG A 343 4.06 28.93 -10.35
C ARG A 343 2.75 28.35 -10.87
N TRP A 344 1.62 28.85 -10.39
CA TRP A 344 0.31 28.31 -10.76
C TRP A 344 -0.06 28.87 -12.13
N THR A 345 -0.27 27.98 -13.09
CA THR A 345 -0.58 28.37 -14.48
C THR A 345 -2.05 28.16 -14.78
N PRO A 346 -2.75 29.08 -15.45
CA PRO A 346 -4.15 28.84 -15.82
C PRO A 346 -4.29 27.53 -16.62
N PRO A 347 -5.27 26.65 -16.31
CA PRO A 347 -5.50 25.45 -17.09
C PRO A 347 -5.96 25.81 -18.51
N SER A 348 -5.97 24.81 -19.42
CA SER A 348 -6.42 25.02 -20.80
C SER A 348 -7.79 25.71 -20.89
N ASP A 349 -8.04 26.49 -21.95
CA ASP A 349 -9.23 27.36 -22.06
C ASP A 349 -10.56 26.64 -21.86
N VAL A 350 -10.67 25.36 -22.25
CA VAL A 350 -11.91 24.58 -22.09
C VAL A 350 -12.06 24.10 -20.64
N ASN A 351 -11.00 23.55 -20.05
CA ASN A 351 -11.03 23.06 -18.68
C ASN A 351 -11.19 24.23 -17.68
N ALA A 352 -10.53 25.35 -17.96
CA ALA A 352 -10.70 26.60 -17.22
C ALA A 352 -12.15 27.09 -17.24
N ARG A 353 -12.82 27.03 -18.41
CA ARG A 353 -14.24 27.40 -18.55
C ARG A 353 -15.15 26.50 -17.72
N ASN A 354 -14.98 25.19 -17.79
CA ASN A 354 -15.80 24.23 -17.03
C ASN A 354 -15.59 24.39 -15.53
N TRP A 355 -14.35 24.53 -15.08
CA TRP A 355 -14.01 24.79 -13.68
C TRP A 355 -14.62 26.11 -13.18
N GLN A 356 -14.48 27.18 -13.97
CA GLN A 356 -15.06 28.48 -13.62
C GLN A 356 -16.59 28.41 -13.56
N ALA A 357 -17.23 27.68 -14.48
CA ALA A 357 -18.67 27.47 -14.48
C ALA A 357 -19.13 26.72 -13.23
N LEU A 358 -18.41 25.68 -12.80
CA LEU A 358 -18.67 24.98 -11.53
C LEU A 358 -18.58 25.94 -10.34
N ARG A 359 -17.55 26.79 -10.26
CA ARG A 359 -17.39 27.77 -9.16
C ARG A 359 -18.52 28.79 -9.05
N HIS A 360 -19.23 29.05 -10.15
CA HIS A 360 -20.35 30.01 -10.20
C HIS A 360 -21.72 29.33 -10.13
N CYS A 361 -21.78 28.00 -10.10
CA CYS A 361 -23.05 27.28 -10.04
C CYS A 361 -23.60 27.23 -8.61
N ALA A 362 -24.88 26.88 -8.49
CA ALA A 362 -25.59 26.93 -7.21
C ALA A 362 -25.07 25.91 -6.17
N VAL A 363 -24.39 24.85 -6.61
CA VAL A 363 -23.86 23.80 -5.72
C VAL A 363 -22.43 24.05 -5.26
N ALA A 364 -21.74 25.06 -5.79
CA ALA A 364 -20.36 25.38 -5.41
C ALA A 364 -20.14 25.56 -3.90
N PRO A 365 -21.05 26.20 -3.12
CA PRO A 365 -20.89 26.34 -1.67
C PRO A 365 -20.90 25.01 -0.90
N TRP A 366 -21.36 23.93 -1.52
CA TRP A 366 -21.44 22.59 -0.92
C TRP A 366 -20.22 21.73 -1.23
N LEU A 367 -19.22 22.28 -1.92
CA LEU A 367 -18.01 21.57 -2.33
C LEU A 367 -16.78 22.16 -1.66
N GLY A 368 -16.05 21.34 -0.92
CA GLY A 368 -14.71 21.63 -0.39
C GLY A 368 -13.68 20.68 -1.01
N LEU A 369 -12.66 21.24 -1.63
CA LEU A 369 -11.54 20.47 -2.18
C LEU A 369 -10.26 20.80 -1.43
N ALA A 370 -9.57 19.77 -0.95
CA ALA A 370 -8.38 19.90 -0.13
C ALA A 370 -7.10 19.42 -0.85
N LEU A 371 -6.00 20.09 -0.53
CA LEU A 371 -4.63 19.88 -1.04
C LEU A 371 -3.63 20.30 0.06
N PRO A 372 -2.40 19.74 0.11
CA PRO A 372 -1.93 18.55 -0.61
C PRO A 372 -2.39 17.26 0.07
N ARG A 373 -2.06 16.10 -0.53
CA ARG A 373 -2.20 14.80 0.15
C ARG A 373 -1.34 14.73 1.42
N ILE A 374 -1.78 13.92 2.38
CA ILE A 374 -1.14 13.78 3.70
C ILE A 374 -0.48 12.42 3.84
N LEU A 375 0.63 12.34 4.57
CA LEU A 375 1.31 11.07 4.81
C LEU A 375 0.53 10.25 5.86
N LEU A 376 0.17 9.01 5.55
CA LEU A 376 -0.60 8.15 6.47
C LEU A 376 0.29 7.27 7.35
N ARG A 377 1.49 6.93 6.86
CA ARG A 377 2.42 6.00 7.51
C ARG A 377 3.86 6.30 7.08
N LEU A 378 4.81 6.11 8.00
CA LEU A 378 6.24 6.10 7.67
C LEU A 378 6.62 4.76 7.01
N PRO A 379 7.51 4.75 5.99
CA PRO A 379 7.98 3.51 5.37
C PRO A 379 8.54 2.52 6.40
N TYR A 380 8.37 1.21 6.16
CA TYR A 380 8.89 0.15 7.04
C TYR A 380 10.41 0.08 6.92
N GLY A 381 11.08 -0.17 8.04
CA GLY A 381 12.53 -0.12 8.13
C GLY A 381 13.03 -0.21 9.56
N ALA A 382 14.32 -0.47 9.74
CA ALA A 382 14.92 -0.71 11.05
C ALA A 382 14.80 0.47 12.03
N LYS A 383 14.62 1.70 11.52
CA LYS A 383 14.49 2.93 12.31
C LYS A 383 13.05 3.39 12.55
N THR A 384 12.09 2.76 11.89
CA THR A 384 10.68 3.16 11.92
C THR A 384 9.87 2.01 12.49
N ASP A 385 9.50 1.06 11.64
CA ASP A 385 8.73 -0.11 11.99
C ASP A 385 9.43 -1.33 11.37
N ALA A 386 10.09 -2.09 12.23
CA ALA A 386 10.98 -3.17 11.84
C ALA A 386 10.21 -4.49 11.79
N LEU A 387 10.40 -5.25 10.71
CA LEU A 387 9.77 -6.56 10.56
C LEU A 387 10.40 -7.57 11.53
N GLU A 388 9.56 -8.46 12.04
CA GLU A 388 10.00 -9.52 12.96
C GLU A 388 10.79 -10.63 12.24
N HIS A 389 10.41 -10.94 11.00
CA HIS A 389 10.87 -12.15 10.30
C HIS A 389 12.05 -11.92 9.36
N LEU A 390 12.28 -10.67 8.97
CA LEU A 390 13.16 -10.28 7.87
C LEU A 390 13.76 -8.89 8.11
N SER A 391 15.06 -8.74 7.84
CA SER A 391 15.68 -7.41 7.73
C SER A 391 15.19 -6.73 6.46
N PHE A 392 14.21 -5.83 6.59
CA PHE A 392 13.52 -5.21 5.46
C PHE A 392 13.60 -3.69 5.53
N GLU A 393 13.88 -3.08 4.38
CA GLU A 393 13.78 -1.63 4.15
C GLU A 393 12.85 -1.41 2.96
N GLU A 394 11.75 -0.69 3.17
CA GLU A 394 10.77 -0.42 2.11
C GLU A 394 11.33 0.53 1.04
N MET A 395 12.18 1.48 1.44
CA MET A 395 12.74 2.52 0.56
C MET A 395 14.27 2.61 0.64
N PRO A 396 15.01 1.58 0.17
CA PRO A 396 16.47 1.52 0.29
C PRO A 396 17.19 2.54 -0.61
N LEU A 397 16.57 2.94 -1.73
CA LEU A 397 17.14 3.88 -2.71
C LEU A 397 16.90 5.36 -2.38
N GLY A 398 16.33 5.66 -1.21
CA GLY A 398 16.06 7.02 -0.75
C GLY A 398 14.61 7.47 -0.96
N ARG A 399 14.39 8.79 -0.99
CA ARG A 399 13.06 9.42 -0.90
C ARG A 399 12.40 9.56 -2.28
N ASP A 400 11.64 8.56 -2.72
CA ASP A 400 10.69 8.69 -3.83
C ASP A 400 9.30 9.11 -3.30
N PRO A 401 8.80 10.33 -3.64
CA PRO A 401 7.46 10.76 -3.25
C PRO A 401 6.35 9.79 -3.68
N ARG A 402 6.50 9.00 -4.74
CA ARG A 402 5.46 8.06 -5.20
C ARG A 402 5.40 6.78 -4.37
N ALA A 403 6.48 6.44 -3.69
CA ALA A 403 6.58 5.22 -2.88
C ALA A 403 5.88 5.38 -1.51
N TYR A 404 5.77 6.59 -0.99
CA TYR A 404 5.06 6.83 0.28
C TYR A 404 3.56 6.54 0.17
N LEU A 405 2.99 6.10 1.29
CA LEU A 405 1.55 5.93 1.44
C LEU A 405 0.88 7.28 1.74
N TRP A 406 0.43 7.94 0.67
CA TRP A 406 -0.32 9.19 0.75
C TRP A 406 -1.83 8.94 0.86
N GLY A 407 -2.44 9.62 1.81
CA GLY A 407 -3.88 9.65 2.03
C GLY A 407 -4.54 10.91 1.52
N ASN A 408 -5.85 10.82 1.39
CA ASN A 408 -6.70 11.94 1.01
C ASN A 408 -6.81 12.96 2.15
N PRO A 409 -6.56 14.25 1.89
CA PRO A 409 -6.61 15.29 2.92
C PRO A 409 -8.03 15.54 3.45
N ALA A 410 -9.08 15.11 2.74
CA ALA A 410 -10.45 15.23 3.19
C ALA A 410 -10.69 14.55 4.54
N PHE A 411 -10.00 13.44 4.84
CA PHE A 411 -10.05 12.80 6.16
C PHE A 411 -9.51 13.69 7.27
N ALA A 412 -8.41 14.41 7.05
CA ALA A 412 -7.87 15.34 8.03
C ALA A 412 -8.79 16.55 8.23
N CYS A 413 -9.37 17.09 7.15
CA CYS A 413 -10.36 18.15 7.24
C CYS A 413 -11.61 17.70 8.01
N ALA A 414 -12.12 16.49 7.73
CA ALA A 414 -13.24 15.90 8.44
C ALA A 414 -12.95 15.74 9.93
N ARG A 415 -11.75 15.27 10.29
CA ARG A 415 -11.33 15.17 11.69
C ARG A 415 -11.31 16.53 12.39
N LEU A 416 -10.80 17.58 11.74
CA LEU A 416 -10.80 18.93 12.30
C LEU A 416 -12.20 19.53 12.48
N ILE A 417 -13.18 19.10 11.69
CA ILE A 417 -14.59 19.52 11.84
C ILE A 417 -15.28 18.74 12.97
N ALA A 418 -14.84 17.50 13.19
CA ALA A 418 -15.42 16.57 14.15
C ALA A 418 -14.89 16.73 15.58
N THR A 419 -13.77 17.45 15.76
CA THR A 419 -13.18 17.85 17.05
C THR A 419 -13.55 19.27 17.40
#